data_AF-A0A968XYL6-F1
#
_entry.id   AF-A0A968XYL6-F1
#
_cell.length_a   1.000
_cell.length_b   1.000
_cell.length_c   1.000
_cell.angle_alpha   90.00
_cell.angle_beta   90.00
_cell.angle_gamma   90.00
#
_symmetry.space_group_name_H-M   'P 1'
#
loop_
_entity.id
_entity.type
_entity.pdbx_description
1 polymer ?
#
loop_
_entity_poly.entity_id
_entity_poly.type
_entity_poly.pdbx_seq_one_letter_code
_entity_poly.pdbx_strand_id
1 'polypeptide(L)'
;MPVVGAAVVVVVVELVVGPVLAVVLQVLLLVLAVFLGVVPVVLPVLLPPRSVVAARRLLLLGGGLALALVLLRRALALLPRGPKGWEPLCGFYRRRALISLEEAIAQGQRSFQGWLATVEVEALPLESMAPIQNCNTPAEWQRFQHWDARAWDARA
;
A
#
# COMPACT_ATOMS: atom_id res chain seq x y z
N MET A 1 -44.14 3.40 -38.61
CA MET A 1 -42.71 3.17 -38.26
C MET A 1 -42.20 4.06 -37.09
N PRO A 2 -42.86 4.16 -35.92
CA PRO A 2 -42.27 4.84 -34.73
C PRO A 2 -41.72 3.87 -33.66
N VAL A 3 -42.09 2.59 -33.71
CA VAL A 3 -41.79 1.61 -32.63
C VAL A 3 -40.30 1.26 -32.54
N VAL A 4 -39.59 1.24 -33.68
CA VAL A 4 -38.16 0.92 -33.73
C VAL A 4 -37.30 2.03 -33.09
N GLY A 5 -37.69 3.30 -33.24
CA GLY A 5 -36.96 4.44 -32.65
C GLY A 5 -37.05 4.47 -31.13
N ALA A 6 -38.23 4.20 -30.56
CA ALA A 6 -38.42 4.15 -29.11
C ALA A 6 -37.65 2.98 -28.48
N ALA A 7 -37.67 1.80 -29.09
CA ALA A 7 -36.94 0.63 -28.59
C ALA A 7 -35.41 0.85 -28.59
N VAL A 8 -34.87 1.48 -29.64
CA VAL A 8 -33.42 1.79 -29.71
C VAL A 8 -33.02 2.81 -28.66
N VAL A 9 -33.83 3.84 -28.40
CA VAL A 9 -33.56 4.83 -27.35
C VAL A 9 -33.60 4.20 -25.96
N VAL A 10 -34.58 3.35 -25.68
CA VAL A 10 -34.68 2.63 -24.39
C VAL A 10 -33.48 1.71 -24.17
N VAL A 11 -33.07 0.96 -25.20
CA VAL A 11 -31.91 0.05 -25.10
C VAL A 11 -30.61 0.83 -24.89
N VAL A 12 -30.40 1.96 -25.58
CA VAL A 12 -29.20 2.80 -25.38
C VAL A 12 -29.18 3.45 -23.99
N VAL A 13 -30.33 3.88 -23.49
CA VAL A 13 -30.46 4.41 -22.13
C VAL A 13 -30.12 3.33 -21.10
N GLU A 14 -30.62 2.11 -21.23
CA GLU A 14 -30.26 1.03 -20.29
C GLU A 14 -28.79 0.62 -20.38
N LEU A 15 -28.23 0.53 -21.60
CA LEU A 15 -26.85 0.10 -21.81
C LEU A 15 -25.80 1.10 -21.32
N VAL A 16 -26.16 2.38 -21.22
CA VAL A 16 -25.25 3.47 -20.82
C VAL A 16 -25.54 3.97 -19.41
N VAL A 17 -26.82 4.20 -19.08
CA VAL A 17 -27.20 4.72 -17.76
C VAL A 17 -27.06 3.66 -16.68
N GLY A 18 -27.33 2.38 -16.99
CA GLY A 18 -27.16 1.28 -16.05
C GLY A 18 -25.73 1.17 -15.50
N PRO A 19 -24.70 1.02 -16.37
CA PRO A 19 -23.32 0.93 -15.93
C PRO A 19 -22.79 2.20 -15.25
N VAL A 20 -23.18 3.38 -15.74
CA VAL A 20 -22.77 4.65 -15.14
C VAL A 20 -23.37 4.80 -13.74
N LEU A 21 -24.66 4.48 -13.57
CA LEU A 21 -25.32 4.50 -12.27
C LEU A 21 -24.71 3.46 -11.31
N ALA A 22 -24.35 2.28 -11.81
CA ALA A 22 -23.66 1.26 -11.02
C ALA A 22 -22.30 1.74 -10.51
N VAL A 23 -21.48 2.37 -11.37
CA VAL A 23 -20.18 2.94 -10.99
C VAL A 23 -20.36 4.07 -9.98
N VAL A 24 -21.31 4.98 -10.20
CA VAL A 24 -21.61 6.10 -9.28
C VAL A 24 -22.05 5.57 -7.92
N LEU A 25 -22.95 4.58 -7.89
CA LEU A 25 -23.40 3.94 -6.66
C LEU A 25 -22.24 3.25 -5.93
N GLN A 26 -21.36 2.57 -6.66
CA GLN A 26 -20.21 1.89 -6.08
C GLN A 26 -19.17 2.85 -5.49
N VAL A 27 -18.94 4.00 -6.14
CA VAL A 27 -18.11 5.09 -5.60
C VAL A 27 -18.75 5.71 -4.36
N LEU A 28 -20.07 5.97 -4.38
CA LEU A 28 -20.80 6.52 -3.23
C LEU A 28 -20.77 5.56 -2.03
N LEU A 29 -20.95 4.26 -2.24
CA LEU A 29 -20.86 3.25 -1.19
C LEU A 29 -19.44 3.15 -0.62
N LEU A 30 -18.41 3.27 -1.47
CA LEU A 30 -17.02 3.31 -1.02
C LEU A 30 -16.74 4.55 -0.17
N VAL A 31 -17.19 5.73 -0.61
CA VAL A 31 -17.07 7.00 0.13
C VAL A 31 -17.81 6.91 1.47
N LEU A 32 -19.02 6.35 1.47
CA LEU A 32 -19.82 6.14 2.68
C LEU A 32 -19.14 5.17 3.65
N ALA A 33 -18.56 4.07 3.18
CA ALA A 33 -17.82 3.11 4.00
C ALA A 33 -16.54 3.71 4.60
N VAL A 34 -15.87 4.61 3.87
CA VAL A 34 -14.74 5.41 4.37
C VAL A 34 -15.22 6.38 5.46
N PHE A 35 -16.32 7.10 5.21
CA PHE A 35 -16.88 8.09 6.14
C PHE A 35 -17.42 7.45 7.44
N LEU A 36 -18.01 6.27 7.34
CA LEU A 36 -18.50 5.48 8.48
C LEU A 36 -17.38 4.73 9.23
N GLY A 37 -16.12 4.83 8.80
CA GLY A 37 -14.99 4.19 9.47
C GLY A 37 -14.99 2.66 9.42
N VAL A 38 -15.67 2.06 8.43
CA VAL A 38 -15.84 0.59 8.33
C VAL A 38 -14.73 -0.09 7.51
N VAL A 39 -13.97 0.69 6.73
CA VAL A 39 -12.77 0.25 5.99
C VAL A 39 -11.74 -0.51 6.84
N PRO A 40 -11.36 -0.06 8.06
CA PRO A 40 -10.43 -0.80 8.91
C PRO A 40 -10.95 -2.17 9.39
N VAL A 41 -12.27 -2.43 9.32
CA VAL A 41 -12.89 -3.70 9.73
C VAL A 41 -13.01 -4.66 8.53
N VAL A 42 -13.34 -4.14 7.35
CA VAL A 42 -13.60 -4.96 6.15
C VAL A 42 -12.31 -5.35 5.41
N LEU A 43 -11.29 -4.50 5.41
CA LEU A 43 -10.02 -4.75 4.72
C LEU A 43 -9.25 -6.02 5.20
N PRO A 44 -9.18 -6.34 6.51
CA PRO A 44 -8.56 -7.59 6.96
C PRO A 44 -9.40 -8.85 6.70
N VAL A 45 -10.70 -8.71 6.41
CA VAL A 45 -11.58 -9.85 6.05
C VAL A 45 -11.46 -10.20 4.56
N LEU A 46 -11.19 -9.22 3.69
CA LEU A 46 -11.04 -9.42 2.24
C LEU A 46 -9.60 -9.78 1.80
N LEU A 47 -8.58 -9.47 2.59
CA LEU A 47 -7.19 -9.80 2.27
C LEU A 47 -6.83 -11.18 2.86
N PRO A 48 -6.43 -12.17 2.05
CA PRO A 48 -6.09 -13.49 2.56
C PRO A 48 -4.88 -13.43 3.53
N PRO A 49 -4.89 -14.24 4.61
CA PRO A 49 -4.01 -14.12 5.78
C PRO A 49 -2.51 -14.38 5.54
N ARG A 50 -2.06 -14.51 4.29
CA ARG A 50 -0.69 -14.88 3.92
C ARG A 50 0.07 -13.80 3.15
N SER A 51 -0.47 -12.59 3.06
CA SER A 51 0.02 -11.53 2.17
C SER A 51 0.82 -10.43 2.87
N VAL A 52 1.03 -10.51 4.18
CA VAL A 52 1.56 -9.39 4.97
C VAL A 52 2.72 -9.87 5.82
N VAL A 53 3.92 -9.93 5.23
CA VAL A 53 5.14 -9.91 6.03
C VAL A 53 5.39 -8.44 6.38
N ALA A 54 5.28 -8.14 7.68
CA ALA A 54 5.54 -6.85 8.33
C ALA A 54 4.61 -5.66 7.99
N ALA A 55 3.33 -5.73 8.36
CA ALA A 55 2.51 -4.52 8.47
C ALA A 55 1.52 -4.53 9.65
N ARG A 56 1.94 -5.03 10.82
CA ARG A 56 1.08 -4.92 12.01
C ARG A 56 1.08 -3.51 12.64
N ARG A 57 2.07 -2.66 12.34
CA ARG A 57 2.17 -1.31 12.94
C ARG A 57 1.87 -0.13 12.00
N LEU A 58 1.82 -0.34 10.67
CA LEU A 58 1.47 0.74 9.74
C LEU A 58 -0.05 0.86 9.48
N LEU A 59 -0.85 -0.12 9.94
CA LEU A 59 -2.31 -0.09 9.77
C LEU A 59 -3.02 0.83 10.79
N LEU A 60 -2.32 1.30 11.83
CA LEU A 60 -2.89 2.10 12.91
C LEU A 60 -2.83 3.62 12.67
N LEU A 61 -2.18 4.09 11.59
CA LEU A 61 -2.01 5.52 11.27
C LEU A 61 -3.13 6.10 10.39
N GLY A 62 -4.40 5.66 10.55
CA GLY A 62 -5.55 6.28 9.84
C GLY A 62 -5.49 6.27 8.29
N GLY A 63 -4.58 5.48 7.70
CA GLY A 63 -4.20 5.59 6.28
C GLY A 63 -4.69 4.44 5.40
N GLY A 64 -5.83 3.83 5.68
CA GLY A 64 -6.32 2.68 4.91
C GLY A 64 -6.47 2.96 3.40
N LEU A 65 -6.95 4.16 3.04
CA LEU A 65 -7.10 4.58 1.64
C LEU A 65 -5.76 4.97 1.00
N ALA A 66 -4.89 5.67 1.73
CA ALA A 66 -3.55 6.02 1.23
C ALA A 66 -2.71 4.77 0.99
N LEU A 67 -2.73 3.81 1.92
CA LEU A 67 -2.10 2.50 1.75
C LEU A 67 -2.72 1.73 0.59
N ALA A 68 -4.05 1.74 0.43
CA ALA A 68 -4.71 1.08 -0.71
C ALA A 68 -4.35 1.71 -2.07
N LEU A 69 -4.31 3.06 -2.15
CA LEU A 69 -3.88 3.79 -3.35
C LEU A 69 -2.40 3.56 -3.68
N VAL A 70 -1.58 3.47 -2.64
CA VAL A 70 -0.17 3.11 -2.75
C VAL A 70 0.02 1.65 -3.18
N LEU A 71 -0.86 0.73 -2.75
CA LEU A 71 -0.86 -0.68 -3.19
C LEU A 71 -1.46 -0.89 -4.59
N LEU A 72 -2.17 0.09 -5.16
CA LEU A 72 -2.58 0.09 -6.57
C LEU A 72 -1.42 0.35 -7.54
N ARG A 73 -0.26 0.81 -7.04
CA ARG A 73 0.91 1.15 -7.88
C ARG A 73 1.66 -0.07 -8.40
N ARG A 74 2.05 -0.08 -9.67
CA ARG A 74 2.54 -1.30 -10.37
C ARG A 74 3.91 -1.82 -9.90
N ALA A 75 4.69 -1.01 -9.20
CA ALA A 75 6.02 -1.37 -8.72
C ALA A 75 6.05 -2.67 -7.91
N LEU A 76 7.19 -3.35 -7.94
CA LEU A 76 7.41 -4.61 -7.26
C LEU A 76 7.49 -4.41 -5.74
N ALA A 77 8.07 -3.29 -5.32
CA ALA A 77 8.20 -2.92 -3.92
C ALA A 77 7.93 -1.42 -3.74
N LEU A 78 7.49 -1.07 -2.53
CA LEU A 78 7.36 0.29 -2.08
C LEU A 78 8.07 0.45 -0.75
N LEU A 79 9.18 1.17 -0.77
CA LEU A 79 10.15 1.19 0.33
C LEU A 79 10.54 2.63 0.69
N PRO A 80 10.82 2.92 1.96
CA PRO A 80 11.54 4.13 2.33
C PRO A 80 12.91 4.18 1.67
N ARG A 81 13.36 5.38 1.31
CA ARG A 81 14.72 5.61 0.80
C ARG A 81 15.48 6.51 1.75
N GLY A 82 16.48 5.95 2.40
CA GLY A 82 17.42 6.69 3.25
C GLY A 82 18.70 7.08 2.51
N PRO A 83 19.63 7.75 3.21
CA PRO A 83 20.93 8.11 2.66
C PRO A 83 21.79 6.91 2.20
N LYS A 84 21.56 5.73 2.78
CA LYS A 84 22.28 4.49 2.46
C LYS A 84 21.62 3.64 1.37
N GLY A 85 20.50 4.10 0.79
CA GLY A 85 19.72 3.36 -0.19
C GLY A 85 18.32 3.04 0.31
N TRP A 86 17.75 1.96 -0.20
CA TRP A 86 16.42 1.51 0.20
C TRP A 86 16.44 0.93 1.62
N GLU A 87 15.34 1.04 2.37
CA GLU A 87 15.16 0.34 3.65
C GLU A 87 14.33 -0.94 3.41
N PRO A 88 14.97 -2.08 3.05
CA PRO A 88 14.27 -3.26 2.55
C PRO A 88 13.35 -3.92 3.57
N LEU A 89 13.57 -3.66 4.87
CA LEU A 89 12.81 -4.27 5.96
C LEU A 89 11.66 -3.39 6.45
N CYS A 90 11.46 -2.22 5.83
CA CYS A 90 10.56 -1.17 6.33
C CYS A 90 9.51 -0.74 5.29
N GLY A 91 9.06 -1.65 4.43
CA GLY A 91 8.05 -1.33 3.42
C GLY A 91 7.30 -2.55 2.90
N PHE A 92 6.74 -2.42 1.70
CA PHE A 92 5.82 -3.37 1.11
C PHE A 92 6.40 -4.03 -0.12
N TYR A 93 6.09 -5.32 -0.29
CA TYR A 93 6.45 -6.09 -1.47
C TYR A 93 5.21 -6.74 -2.07
N ARG A 94 5.16 -6.80 -3.40
CA ARG A 94 4.19 -7.64 -4.10
C ARG A 94 4.57 -9.10 -3.95
N ARG A 95 3.57 -9.99 -3.98
CA ARG A 95 3.80 -11.45 -3.93
C ARG A 95 4.79 -11.94 -4.99
N ARG A 96 4.74 -11.37 -6.20
CA ARG A 96 5.66 -11.73 -7.30
C ARG A 96 7.12 -11.35 -7.04
N ALA A 97 7.41 -10.53 -6.01
CA ALA A 97 8.77 -10.21 -5.59
C ALA A 97 9.50 -11.43 -5.05
N LEU A 98 8.77 -12.41 -4.49
CA LEU A 98 9.36 -13.65 -3.97
C LEU A 98 10.10 -14.41 -5.08
N ILE A 99 9.47 -14.57 -6.25
CA ILE A 99 10.06 -15.29 -7.39
C ILE A 99 11.37 -14.62 -7.81
N SER A 100 11.34 -13.31 -8.03
CA SER A 100 12.52 -12.53 -8.42
C SER A 100 13.63 -12.57 -7.35
N LEU A 101 13.27 -12.55 -6.07
CA LEU A 101 14.23 -12.62 -4.97
C LEU A 101 14.88 -14.01 -4.87
N GLU A 102 14.09 -15.08 -5.01
CA GLU A 102 14.57 -16.47 -5.03
C GLU A 102 15.52 -16.70 -6.20
N GLU A 103 15.20 -16.21 -7.40
CA GLU A 103 16.07 -16.24 -8.57
C GLU A 103 17.39 -15.49 -8.31
N ALA A 104 17.33 -14.29 -7.73
CA ALA A 104 18.52 -13.53 -7.39
C ALA A 104 19.40 -14.28 -6.38
N ILE A 105 18.81 -14.87 -5.35
CA ILE A 105 19.53 -15.69 -4.36
C ILE A 105 20.19 -16.90 -5.02
N ALA A 106 19.48 -17.60 -5.92
CA ALA A 106 20.01 -18.74 -6.65
C ALA A 106 21.20 -18.37 -7.55
N GLN A 107 21.21 -17.15 -8.08
CA GLN A 107 22.33 -16.57 -8.85
C GLN A 107 23.48 -16.04 -7.96
N GLY A 108 23.38 -16.20 -6.64
CA GLY A 108 24.42 -15.78 -5.69
C GLY A 108 24.30 -14.33 -5.22
N GLN A 109 23.21 -13.62 -5.50
CA GLN A 109 22.95 -12.30 -4.92
C GLN A 109 22.81 -12.42 -3.40
N ARG A 110 23.52 -11.56 -2.66
CA ARG A 110 23.51 -11.53 -1.19
C ARG A 110 23.15 -10.17 -0.60
N SER A 111 22.92 -9.17 -1.46
CA SER A 111 22.56 -7.81 -1.05
C SER A 111 21.15 -7.46 -1.52
N PHE A 112 20.31 -7.04 -0.57
CA PHE A 112 19.02 -6.43 -0.89
C PHE A 112 19.18 -5.21 -1.79
N GLN A 113 20.18 -4.34 -1.55
CA GLN A 113 20.40 -3.18 -2.42
C GLN A 113 20.74 -3.61 -3.85
N GLY A 114 21.55 -4.67 -3.98
CA GLY A 114 21.90 -5.24 -5.29
C GLY A 114 20.67 -5.77 -6.02
N TRP A 115 19.82 -6.55 -5.34
CA TRP A 115 18.56 -7.03 -5.93
C TRP A 115 17.56 -5.89 -6.21
N LEU A 116 17.38 -4.95 -5.29
CA LEU A 116 16.45 -3.83 -5.45
C LEU A 116 16.83 -2.87 -6.58
N ALA A 117 18.10 -2.86 -7.00
CA ALA A 117 18.53 -2.13 -8.20
C ALA A 117 18.08 -2.80 -9.51
N THR A 118 17.67 -4.07 -9.47
CA THR A 118 17.24 -4.84 -10.66
C THR A 118 15.73 -4.86 -10.87
N VAL A 119 14.97 -4.35 -9.90
CA VAL A 119 13.51 -4.39 -9.89
C VAL A 119 12.92 -2.99 -9.75
N GLU A 120 11.67 -2.84 -10.16
CA GLU A 120 10.96 -1.58 -10.00
C GLU A 120 10.58 -1.37 -8.53
N VAL A 121 11.17 -0.34 -7.91
CA VAL A 121 10.91 0.06 -6.53
C VAL A 121 10.43 1.51 -6.53
N GLU A 122 9.34 1.76 -5.83
CA GLU A 122 8.84 3.10 -5.60
C GLU A 122 9.12 3.56 -4.16
N ALA A 123 9.28 4.87 -3.99
CA ALA A 123 9.48 5.45 -2.68
C ALA A 123 8.18 5.47 -1.87
N LEU A 124 8.21 4.92 -0.66
CA LEU A 124 7.17 5.13 0.35
C LEU A 124 7.30 6.58 0.84
N PRO A 125 6.28 7.45 0.65
CA PRO A 125 6.33 8.81 1.18
C PRO A 125 6.23 8.76 2.70
N LEU A 126 7.37 8.96 3.35
CA LEU A 126 7.47 9.17 4.80
C LEU A 126 7.87 10.61 5.05
N GLU A 127 7.17 11.27 5.97
CA GLU A 127 7.51 12.63 6.41
C GLU A 127 8.83 12.66 7.20
N SER A 128 9.18 11.54 7.83
CA SER A 128 10.42 11.38 8.60
C SER A 128 10.91 9.94 8.56
N MET A 129 12.23 9.77 8.60
CA MET A 129 12.91 8.47 8.74
C MET A 129 13.11 8.05 10.21
N ALA A 130 12.89 8.96 11.17
CA ALA A 130 12.93 8.65 12.61
C ALA A 130 12.17 7.36 13.01
N PRO A 131 10.98 7.09 12.46
CA PRO A 131 10.26 5.82 12.58
C PRO A 131 11.02 4.51 12.45
N ILE A 132 12.00 4.49 11.56
CA ILE A 132 12.60 3.27 11.03
C ILE A 132 14.11 3.26 11.19
N GLN A 133 14.63 4.13 12.07
CA GLN A 133 16.04 4.16 12.40
C GLN A 133 16.45 2.87 13.11
N ASN A 134 17.50 2.25 12.59
CA ASN A 134 18.10 1.06 13.18
C ASN A 134 19.20 1.46 14.20
N CYS A 135 19.43 0.59 15.18
CA CYS A 135 20.50 0.69 16.17
C CYS A 135 21.42 -0.52 16.03
N ASN A 136 22.58 -0.35 15.40
CA ASN A 136 23.52 -1.44 15.12
C ASN A 136 24.73 -1.45 16.06
N THR A 137 24.99 -0.38 16.81
CA THR A 137 26.14 -0.30 17.71
C THR A 137 25.75 0.18 19.12
N PRO A 138 26.56 -0.15 20.15
CA PRO A 138 26.35 0.36 21.50
C PRO A 138 26.41 1.90 21.60
N ALA A 139 27.19 2.58 20.74
CA ALA A 139 27.21 4.04 20.69
C ALA A 139 25.89 4.61 20.17
N GLU A 140 25.29 3.96 19.17
CA GLU A 140 23.99 4.37 18.63
C GLU A 140 22.86 4.22 19.65
N TRP A 141 22.96 3.25 20.56
CA TRP A 141 21.98 3.01 21.62
C TRP A 141 21.71 4.24 22.49
N GLN A 142 22.72 5.09 22.70
CA GLN A 142 22.57 6.34 23.47
C GLN A 142 21.46 7.24 22.91
N ARG A 143 21.26 7.24 21.58
CA ARG A 143 20.17 8.01 20.92
C ARG A 143 18.78 7.52 21.29
N PHE A 144 18.66 6.26 21.71
CA PHE A 144 17.40 5.60 22.04
C PHE A 144 17.13 5.58 23.55
N GLN A 145 18.11 5.95 24.41
CA GLN A 145 17.96 5.92 25.87
C GLN A 145 16.91 6.88 26.41
N HIS A 146 16.60 7.93 25.65
CA HIS A 146 15.54 8.90 25.96
C HIS A 146 14.37 8.80 24.97
N TRP A 147 14.27 7.70 24.22
CA TRP A 147 13.15 7.49 23.31
C TRP A 147 11.85 7.45 24.13
N ASP A 148 10.99 8.44 23.93
CA ASP A 148 9.62 8.45 24.45
C ASP A 148 8.65 8.03 23.36
N ALA A 149 8.00 6.87 23.54
CA ALA A 149 6.98 6.37 22.62
C ALA A 149 5.76 7.31 22.54
N ARG A 150 5.52 8.17 23.54
CA ARG A 150 4.40 9.13 23.56
C ARG A 150 4.70 10.40 22.77
N ALA A 151 5.97 10.74 22.54
CA ALA A 151 6.36 11.87 21.69
C ALA A 151 6.15 11.60 20.19
N TRP A 152 5.74 10.37 19.85
CA TRP A 152 5.40 9.91 18.51
C TRP A 152 3.99 10.36 18.07
N ASP A 153 3.00 10.22 18.95
CA ASP A 153 1.60 10.53 18.63
C ASP A 153 1.35 12.04 18.49
N ALA A 154 2.23 12.88 19.05
CA ALA A 154 2.11 14.34 19.01
C ALA A 154 2.67 14.99 17.73
N ARG A 155 3.20 14.19 16.78
CA ARG A 155 3.89 14.66 15.56
C ARG A 155 3.36 14.04 14.26
N ALA A 156 2.25 13.31 14.30
CA ALA A 156 1.52 12.79 13.15
C ALA A 156 0.14 13.48 13.06
#